data_AF-A0AAU7U4I8-F1
#
_entry.id   AF-A0AAU7U4I8-F1
#
_cell.length_a   1.000
_cell.length_b   1.000
_cell.length_c   1.000
_cell.angle_alpha   90.00
_cell.angle_beta   90.00
_cell.angle_gamma   90.00
#
_symmetry.space_group_name_H-M   'P 1'
#
loop_
_entity.id
_entity.type
_entity.pdbx_description
1 polymer ?
#
loop_
_entity_poly.entity_id
_entity_poly.type
_entity_poly.pdbx_seq_one_letter_code
_entity_poly.pdbx_strand_id
1 'polypeptide(L)'
;MKKAQNDSFKISRLINKHEPEIDRFDQYLKKVGKEGIDRNVYFTIDYCRGGVVQEVERLIEVIEDNISTYVNLSITLGFTGYAISAAGFLFVYFTRYRLNSRVFVRNFTPLCVVYHKPRLVHATTKKLGFANPPPVGFAKNDVILINRLDTLFNDVFQSLITHFLDVGVVIEPHLIASYNTNGDAAFTFPKGAQ
;
A
#
# COMPACT_ATOMS: atom_id res chain seq x y z
N MET A 1 36.91 3.50 -0.84
CA MET A 1 35.52 3.98 -1.02
C MET A 1 34.66 3.43 0.11
N LYS A 2 34.12 4.28 0.99
CA LYS A 2 33.13 3.85 2.00
C LYS A 2 31.84 3.49 1.25
N LYS A 3 31.37 2.24 1.36
CA LYS A 3 30.04 1.85 0.89
C LYS A 3 29.03 2.76 1.61
N ALA A 4 28.17 3.46 0.87
CA ALA A 4 27.03 4.13 1.47
C ALA A 4 26.25 3.08 2.26
N GLN A 5 26.07 3.31 3.56
CA GLN A 5 25.22 2.49 4.40
C GLN A 5 23.79 2.70 3.89
N ASN A 6 23.20 1.64 3.32
CA ASN A 6 21.80 1.67 2.94
C ASN A 6 20.99 1.64 4.24
N ASP A 7 20.48 2.78 4.67
CA ASP A 7 19.57 2.84 5.80
C ASP A 7 18.21 2.29 5.35
N SER A 8 17.78 1.21 5.97
CA SER A 8 16.58 0.46 5.61
C SER A 8 15.52 0.53 6.71
N PHE A 9 14.28 0.79 6.31
CA PHE A 9 13.10 0.81 7.17
C PHE A 9 12.28 -0.45 6.94
N LYS A 10 11.55 -0.91 7.96
CA LYS A 10 10.80 -2.17 7.86
C LYS A 10 9.54 -2.20 8.70
N ILE A 11 8.41 -2.48 8.06
CA ILE A 11 7.19 -2.96 8.73
C ILE A 11 7.05 -4.45 8.46
N SER A 12 6.77 -5.22 9.51
CA SER A 12 6.53 -6.67 9.40
C SER A 12 5.16 -7.03 9.96
N ARG A 13 4.52 -8.03 9.38
CA ARG A 13 3.27 -8.65 9.88
C ARG A 13 2.02 -7.78 9.84
N LEU A 14 2.02 -6.57 10.38
CA LEU A 14 0.84 -5.71 10.51
C LEU A 14 1.25 -4.23 10.54
N ILE A 15 0.47 -3.38 9.87
CA ILE A 15 0.60 -1.92 9.94
C ILE A 15 -0.29 -1.43 11.09
N ASN A 16 0.33 -1.05 12.20
CA ASN A 16 -0.39 -0.69 13.42
C ASN A 16 -0.88 0.75 13.35
N LYS A 17 -1.90 1.07 14.17
CA LYS A 17 -2.26 2.47 14.41
C LYS A 17 -1.06 3.19 15.03
N HIS A 18 -0.73 4.38 14.54
CA HIS A 18 0.45 5.14 14.93
C HIS A 18 1.76 4.35 14.72
N GLU A 19 1.96 3.84 13.51
CA GLU A 19 3.14 3.02 13.19
C GLU A 19 4.44 3.85 13.31
N PRO A 20 5.29 3.61 14.33
CA PRO A 20 6.44 4.47 14.61
C PRO A 20 7.51 4.42 13.51
N GLU A 21 7.55 3.33 12.76
CA GLU A 21 8.48 3.16 11.66
C GLU A 21 8.24 4.19 10.54
N ILE A 22 6.98 4.60 10.32
CA ILE A 22 6.64 5.66 9.35
C ILE A 22 7.14 7.01 9.85
N ASP A 23 7.02 7.33 11.14
CA ASP A 23 7.53 8.58 11.72
C ASP A 23 9.06 8.65 11.60
N ARG A 24 9.73 7.55 11.93
CA ARG A 24 11.18 7.43 11.82
C ARG A 24 11.63 7.57 10.37
N PHE A 25 10.87 7.01 9.44
CA PHE A 25 11.12 7.11 8.02
C PHE A 25 10.99 8.55 7.50
N ASP A 26 9.88 9.24 7.83
CA ASP A 26 9.66 10.63 7.43
C ASP A 26 10.77 11.56 7.96
N GLN A 27 11.10 11.44 9.25
CA GLN A 27 12.17 12.24 9.86
C GLN A 27 13.52 11.99 9.17
N TYR A 28 13.80 10.73 8.82
CA TYR A 28 15.02 10.38 8.11
C TYR A 28 15.03 10.98 6.69
N LEU A 29 13.95 10.81 5.91
CA LEU A 29 13.83 11.38 4.57
C LEU A 29 14.05 12.90 4.58
N LYS A 30 13.41 13.61 5.51
CA LYS A 30 13.60 15.06 5.69
C LYS A 30 15.04 15.43 6.03
N LYS A 31 15.72 14.63 6.86
CA LYS A 31 17.13 14.84 7.19
C LYS A 31 18.01 14.67 5.95
N VAL A 32 17.91 13.53 5.27
CA VAL A 32 18.80 13.25 4.12
C VAL A 32 18.44 14.05 2.86
N GLY A 33 17.19 14.44 2.71
CA GLY A 33 16.74 15.35 1.65
C GLY A 33 17.43 16.71 1.76
N LYS A 34 17.54 17.26 2.97
CA LYS A 34 18.24 18.53 3.24
C LYS A 34 19.75 18.47 3.03
N GLU A 35 20.36 17.29 3.05
CA GLU A 35 21.78 17.14 2.75
C GLU A 35 22.10 17.38 1.26
N GLY A 36 21.10 17.27 0.37
CA GLY A 36 21.25 17.51 -1.07
C GLY A 36 22.08 16.48 -1.82
N ILE A 37 22.41 15.35 -1.19
CA ILE A 37 23.15 14.23 -1.79
C ILE A 37 22.16 13.22 -2.36
N ASP A 38 22.40 12.72 -3.57
CA ASP A 38 21.57 11.68 -4.17
C ASP A 38 21.51 10.43 -3.29
N ARG A 39 20.29 10.06 -2.86
CA ARG A 39 20.06 8.90 -2.01
C ARG A 39 18.90 8.05 -2.52
N ASN A 40 19.08 6.73 -2.45
CA ASN A 40 17.99 5.77 -2.55
C ASN A 40 17.74 5.15 -1.17
N VAL A 41 16.55 5.36 -0.63
CA VAL A 41 16.16 4.90 0.71
C VAL A 41 15.23 3.69 0.59
N TYR A 42 15.47 2.66 1.37
CA TYR A 42 14.73 1.41 1.28
C TYR A 42 13.67 1.31 2.39
N PHE A 43 12.43 1.01 2.03
CA PHE A 43 11.36 0.69 2.97
C PHE A 43 10.78 -0.68 2.64
N THR A 44 10.86 -1.63 3.57
CA THR A 44 10.42 -3.01 3.35
C THR A 44 9.12 -3.31 4.08
N ILE A 45 8.17 -3.93 3.37
CA ILE A 45 6.93 -4.48 3.89
C ILE A 45 7.02 -6.01 3.82
N ASP A 46 7.17 -6.64 4.98
CA ASP A 46 7.53 -8.06 5.09
C ASP A 46 6.42 -8.92 5.69
N TYR A 47 5.94 -9.93 4.95
CA TYR A 47 4.87 -10.86 5.36
C TYR A 47 3.71 -10.12 6.03
N CYS A 48 3.20 -9.06 5.40
CA CYS A 48 2.26 -8.14 6.01
C CYS A 48 0.81 -8.51 5.72
N ARG A 49 0.02 -8.75 6.77
CA ARG A 49 -1.38 -9.14 6.68
C ARG A 49 -2.35 -7.95 6.56
N GLY A 50 -1.83 -6.76 6.29
CA GLY A 50 -2.58 -5.50 6.22
C GLY A 50 -2.43 -4.64 7.47
N GLY A 51 -3.46 -3.86 7.78
CA GLY A 51 -3.44 -2.97 8.93
C GLY A 51 -4.40 -1.80 8.79
N VAL A 52 -4.11 -0.73 9.52
CA VAL A 52 -4.94 0.48 9.55
C VAL A 52 -4.74 1.26 8.24
N VAL A 53 -5.82 1.44 7.47
CA VAL A 53 -5.75 2.08 6.14
C VAL A 53 -5.23 3.52 6.23
N GLN A 54 -5.60 4.26 7.28
CA GLN A 54 -5.13 5.63 7.50
C GLN A 54 -3.61 5.71 7.68
N GLU A 55 -2.98 4.67 8.22
CA GLU A 55 -1.52 4.64 8.38
C GLU A 55 -0.82 4.31 7.04
N VAL A 56 -1.50 3.57 6.17
CA VAL A 56 -1.04 3.38 4.80
C VAL A 56 -1.17 4.66 3.99
N GLU A 57 -2.28 5.38 4.10
CA GLU A 57 -2.43 6.71 3.50
C GLU A 57 -1.34 7.66 4.01
N ARG A 58 -1.06 7.66 5.31
CA ARG A 58 0.04 8.45 5.89
C ARG A 58 1.40 8.07 5.32
N LEU A 59 1.68 6.77 5.11
CA LEU A 59 2.92 6.35 4.47
C LEU A 59 3.01 6.82 3.01
N ILE A 60 1.89 6.77 2.27
CA ILE A 60 1.81 7.30 0.90
C ILE A 60 2.12 8.79 0.91
N GLU A 61 1.47 9.58 1.77
CA GLU A 61 1.71 11.02 1.92
C GLU A 61 3.17 11.32 2.24
N VAL A 62 3.77 10.61 3.21
CA VAL A 62 5.19 10.75 3.55
C VAL A 62 6.08 10.51 2.33
N ILE A 63 5.80 9.46 1.54
CA ILE A 63 6.59 9.15 0.34
C ILE A 63 6.42 10.26 -0.70
N GLU A 64 5.19 10.63 -1.04
CA GLU A 64 4.87 11.58 -2.09
C GLU A 64 5.34 13.01 -1.76
N ASP A 65 5.19 13.44 -0.51
CA ASP A 65 5.65 14.76 -0.06
C ASP A 65 7.18 14.85 -0.10
N ASN A 66 7.88 13.83 0.41
CA ASN A 66 9.34 13.85 0.48
C ASN A 66 9.98 13.76 -0.91
N ILE A 67 9.47 12.93 -1.82
CA ILE A 67 9.99 12.91 -3.19
C ILE A 67 9.66 14.22 -3.90
N SER A 68 8.46 14.78 -3.74
CA SER A 68 8.10 16.06 -4.38
C SER A 68 8.94 17.22 -3.87
N THR A 69 9.28 17.22 -2.58
CA THR A 69 10.08 18.26 -1.94
C THR A 69 11.58 18.14 -2.26
N TYR A 70 12.12 16.91 -2.25
CA TYR A 70 13.56 16.65 -2.35
C TYR A 70 13.89 15.88 -3.63
N VAL A 71 14.44 16.57 -4.63
CA VAL A 71 14.75 16.00 -5.96
C VAL A 71 15.85 14.93 -5.92
N ASN A 72 16.75 15.01 -4.93
CA ASN A 72 17.86 14.09 -4.70
C ASN A 72 17.43 12.77 -4.03
N LEU A 73 16.15 12.62 -3.67
CA LEU A 73 15.64 11.40 -3.06
C LEU A 73 14.95 10.50 -4.08
N SER A 74 15.27 9.22 -3.95
CA SER A 74 14.49 8.10 -4.47
C SER A 74 14.18 7.12 -3.35
N ILE A 75 13.07 6.40 -3.49
CA ILE A 75 12.58 5.46 -2.48
C ILE A 75 12.37 4.11 -3.16
N THR A 76 12.89 3.03 -2.56
CA THR A 76 12.61 1.67 -2.97
C THR A 76 11.68 1.00 -1.95
N LEU A 77 10.45 0.69 -2.37
CA LEU A 77 9.49 -0.10 -1.61
C LEU A 77 9.70 -1.58 -1.89
N GLY A 78 10.21 -2.29 -0.89
CA GLY A 78 10.43 -3.73 -0.94
C GLY A 78 9.25 -4.51 -0.38
N PHE A 79 8.80 -5.55 -1.07
CA PHE A 79 7.75 -6.45 -0.60
C PHE A 79 8.24 -7.90 -0.59
N THR A 80 7.86 -8.66 0.44
CA THR A 80 8.29 -10.05 0.63
C THR A 80 7.18 -10.93 1.22
N GLY A 81 7.12 -12.18 0.74
CA GLY A 81 6.16 -13.18 1.16
C GLY A 81 4.74 -12.87 0.70
N TYR A 82 4.01 -12.10 1.51
CA TYR A 82 2.64 -11.68 1.21
C TYR A 82 2.37 -10.23 1.63
N ALA A 83 1.47 -9.57 0.88
CA ALA A 83 0.96 -8.23 1.15
C ALA A 83 -0.56 -8.26 1.04
N ILE A 84 -1.25 -8.28 2.18
CA ILE A 84 -2.70 -8.47 2.27
C ILE A 84 -3.37 -7.13 2.62
N SER A 85 -4.60 -6.92 2.15
CA SER A 85 -5.44 -5.79 2.54
C SER A 85 -4.73 -4.45 2.32
N ALA A 86 -4.60 -3.60 3.35
CA ALA A 86 -3.94 -2.31 3.29
C ALA A 86 -2.48 -2.38 2.76
N ALA A 87 -1.76 -3.48 3.00
CA ALA A 87 -0.42 -3.68 2.43
C ALA A 87 -0.47 -4.03 0.93
N GLY A 88 -1.48 -4.81 0.51
CA GLY A 88 -1.75 -5.06 -0.90
C GLY A 88 -2.19 -3.78 -1.62
N PHE A 89 -2.98 -2.93 -0.96
CA PHE A 89 -3.32 -1.59 -1.44
C PHE A 89 -2.09 -0.74 -1.70
N LEU A 90 -1.18 -0.63 -0.73
CA LEU A 90 0.08 0.10 -0.89
C LEU A 90 0.91 -0.41 -2.09
N PHE A 91 1.01 -1.75 -2.24
CA PHE A 91 1.71 -2.36 -3.36
C PHE A 91 1.10 -1.93 -4.70
N VAL A 92 -0.22 -2.12 -4.88
CA VAL A 92 -0.91 -1.80 -6.14
C VAL A 92 -0.90 -0.29 -6.41
N TYR A 93 -1.00 0.52 -5.36
CA TYR A 93 -0.97 1.98 -5.46
C TYR A 93 0.27 2.47 -6.21
N PHE A 94 1.47 2.09 -5.75
CA PHE A 94 2.72 2.53 -6.35
C PHE A 94 3.15 1.75 -7.59
N THR A 95 2.65 0.52 -7.77
CA THR A 95 2.97 -0.28 -8.95
C THR A 95 2.09 0.03 -10.16
N ARG A 96 0.83 0.47 -9.95
CA ARG A 96 -0.17 0.57 -11.03
C ARG A 96 -0.99 1.85 -11.06
N TYR A 97 -1.24 2.50 -9.92
CA TYR A 97 -2.15 3.65 -9.86
C TYR A 97 -1.41 4.99 -9.95
N ARG A 98 -0.42 5.23 -9.10
CA ARG A 98 0.37 6.47 -9.04
C ARG A 98 1.84 6.16 -9.27
N LEU A 99 2.19 6.00 -10.54
CA LEU A 99 3.57 5.76 -10.96
C LEU A 99 4.42 7.01 -10.74
N ASN A 100 5.58 6.84 -10.14
CA ASN A 100 6.57 7.91 -9.97
C ASN A 100 7.96 7.37 -10.29
N SER A 101 8.72 8.09 -11.12
CA SER A 101 10.05 7.65 -11.57
C SER A 101 11.10 7.54 -10.46
N ARG A 102 10.82 8.09 -9.26
CA ARG A 102 11.69 8.04 -8.08
C ARG A 102 11.14 7.14 -6.97
N VAL A 103 10.04 6.44 -7.20
CA VAL A 103 9.52 5.40 -6.30
C VAL A 103 9.57 4.07 -7.02
N PHE A 104 10.47 3.19 -6.57
CA PHE A 104 10.67 1.88 -7.14
C PHE A 104 10.00 0.83 -6.28
N VAL A 105 9.04 0.09 -6.82
CA VAL A 105 8.48 -1.07 -6.11
C VAL A 105 9.20 -2.33 -6.56
N ARG A 106 9.58 -3.18 -5.60
CA ARG A 106 10.26 -4.45 -5.86
C ARG A 106 9.73 -5.53 -4.94
N ASN A 107 9.54 -6.73 -5.48
CA ASN A 107 9.38 -7.93 -4.67
C ASN A 107 10.67 -8.75 -4.63
N PHE A 108 11.22 -8.98 -3.43
CA PHE A 108 12.49 -9.70 -3.27
C PHE A 108 12.34 -11.23 -3.29
N THR A 109 11.11 -11.70 -3.11
CA THR A 109 10.66 -13.08 -3.20
C THR A 109 9.44 -13.14 -4.13
N PRO A 110 8.96 -14.34 -4.53
CA PRO A 110 7.57 -14.46 -4.96
C PRO A 110 6.66 -13.79 -3.93
N LEU A 111 5.69 -13.02 -4.40
CA LEU A 111 4.81 -12.21 -3.58
C LEU A 111 3.36 -12.59 -3.85
N CYS A 112 2.62 -12.92 -2.80
CA CYS A 112 1.17 -13.04 -2.85
C CYS A 112 0.54 -11.73 -2.39
N VAL A 113 -0.20 -11.07 -3.28
CA VAL A 113 -0.97 -9.87 -2.98
C VAL A 113 -2.43 -10.26 -2.85
N VAL A 114 -3.01 -10.04 -1.68
CA VAL A 114 -4.45 -10.26 -1.45
C VAL A 114 -5.10 -8.90 -1.28
N TYR A 115 -5.93 -8.51 -2.25
CA TYR A 115 -6.56 -7.21 -2.30
C TYR A 115 -8.06 -7.34 -2.02
N HIS A 116 -8.58 -6.49 -1.15
CA HIS A 116 -10.01 -6.45 -0.82
C HIS A 116 -10.43 -5.04 -0.42
N LYS A 117 -11.73 -4.76 -0.46
CA LYS A 117 -12.30 -3.47 -0.07
C LYS A 117 -11.99 -3.11 1.39
N PRO A 118 -11.85 -1.81 1.73
CA PRO A 118 -11.66 -1.40 3.10
C PRO A 118 -12.91 -1.77 3.91
N ARG A 119 -12.71 -1.98 5.22
CA ARG A 119 -13.80 -2.33 6.15
C ARG A 119 -13.64 -1.63 7.48
N LEU A 120 -14.76 -1.23 8.07
CA LEU A 120 -14.83 -0.79 9.45
C LEU A 120 -14.97 -2.00 10.36
N VAL A 121 -14.40 -1.91 11.57
CA VAL A 121 -14.57 -2.93 12.61
C VAL A 121 -15.20 -2.25 13.82
N HIS A 122 -16.42 -2.65 14.16
CA HIS A 122 -17.09 -2.09 15.33
C HIS A 122 -16.33 -2.48 16.60
N ALA A 123 -15.93 -1.50 17.42
CA ALA A 123 -15.04 -1.71 18.56
C ALA A 123 -15.56 -2.80 19.52
N THR A 124 -16.84 -2.73 19.87
CA THR A 124 -17.52 -3.65 20.81
C THR A 124 -17.95 -4.96 20.14
N THR A 125 -18.77 -4.89 19.08
CA THR A 125 -19.41 -6.08 18.50
C THR A 125 -18.54 -6.85 17.53
N LYS A 126 -17.39 -6.29 17.13
CA LYS A 126 -16.51 -6.81 16.06
C LYS A 126 -17.20 -7.01 14.70
N LYS A 127 -18.42 -6.50 14.53
CA LYS A 127 -19.11 -6.49 13.25
C LYS A 127 -18.30 -5.71 12.22
N LEU A 128 -18.26 -6.25 11.00
CA LEU A 128 -17.63 -5.60 9.86
C LEU A 128 -18.65 -4.70 9.16
N GLY A 129 -18.22 -3.48 8.84
CA GLY A 129 -18.97 -2.54 8.02
C GLY A 129 -18.26 -2.31 6.69
N PHE A 130 -19.00 -2.41 5.59
CA PHE A 130 -18.51 -2.15 4.23
C PHE A 130 -19.19 -0.91 3.66
N ALA A 131 -18.68 -0.34 2.57
CA ALA A 131 -19.37 0.75 1.88
C ALA A 131 -20.62 0.26 1.13
N ASN A 132 -20.61 -1.01 0.68
CA ASN A 132 -21.75 -1.64 0.00
C ASN A 132 -22.06 -3.03 0.58
N PRO A 133 -23.19 -3.23 1.29
CA PRO A 133 -24.18 -2.21 1.66
C PRO A 133 -23.63 -1.24 2.71
N PRO A 134 -24.11 0.02 2.78
CA PRO A 134 -23.64 1.00 3.74
C PRO A 134 -23.75 0.49 5.18
N PRO A 135 -22.78 0.79 6.06
CA PRO A 135 -22.71 0.12 7.34
C PRO A 135 -23.66 0.79 8.35
N VAL A 136 -24.69 0.05 8.76
CA VAL A 136 -25.70 0.50 9.73
C VAL A 136 -25.16 0.41 11.16
N GLY A 137 -25.39 1.45 11.97
CA GLY A 137 -24.96 1.49 13.37
C GLY A 137 -23.52 1.94 13.60
N PHE A 138 -22.84 2.44 12.56
CA PHE A 138 -21.53 3.08 12.66
C PHE A 138 -21.65 4.60 12.74
N ALA A 139 -20.63 5.27 13.29
CA ALA A 139 -20.64 6.72 13.39
C ALA A 139 -20.62 7.35 11.99
N LYS A 140 -21.31 8.49 11.82
CA LYS A 140 -21.42 9.18 10.52
C LYS A 140 -20.06 9.45 9.87
N ASN A 141 -19.07 9.85 10.67
CA ASN A 141 -17.72 10.11 10.17
C ASN A 141 -17.02 8.84 9.67
N ASP A 142 -17.25 7.70 10.30
CA ASP A 142 -16.72 6.41 9.84
C ASP A 142 -17.36 5.99 8.52
N VAL A 143 -18.68 6.24 8.37
CA VAL A 143 -19.42 5.98 7.11
C VAL A 143 -18.89 6.85 5.97
N ILE A 144 -18.63 8.14 6.23
CA ILE A 144 -18.03 9.04 5.23
C ILE A 144 -16.64 8.55 4.85
N LEU A 145 -15.83 8.19 5.85
CA LEU A 145 -14.48 7.68 5.62
C LEU A 145 -14.49 6.40 4.78
N ILE A 146 -15.31 5.41 5.12
CA ILE A 146 -15.32 4.14 4.40
C ILE A 146 -15.81 4.30 2.96
N ASN A 147 -16.74 5.21 2.69
CA ASN A 147 -17.18 5.51 1.33
C ASN A 147 -16.06 6.15 0.51
N ARG A 148 -15.31 7.11 1.08
CA ARG A 148 -14.14 7.70 0.42
C ARG A 148 -13.08 6.64 0.10
N LEU A 149 -12.79 5.78 1.07
CA LEU A 149 -11.81 4.72 0.92
C LEU A 149 -12.26 3.67 -0.10
N ASP A 150 -13.56 3.33 -0.16
CA ASP A 150 -14.09 2.40 -1.16
C ASP A 150 -13.84 2.90 -2.58
N THR A 151 -14.14 4.17 -2.86
CA THR A 151 -13.84 4.79 -4.16
C THR A 151 -12.36 4.69 -4.49
N LEU A 152 -11.48 5.10 -3.58
CA LEU A 152 -10.03 5.05 -3.80
C LEU A 152 -9.52 3.61 -4.04
N PHE A 153 -10.02 2.64 -3.27
CA PHE A 153 -9.64 1.25 -3.45
C PHE A 153 -10.16 0.68 -4.77
N ASN A 154 -11.34 1.09 -5.22
CA ASN A 154 -11.89 0.70 -6.53
C ASN A 154 -10.99 1.26 -7.64
N ASP A 155 -10.60 2.55 -7.58
CA ASP A 155 -9.75 3.18 -8.61
C ASP A 155 -8.38 2.49 -8.72
N VAL A 156 -7.76 2.17 -7.57
CA VAL A 156 -6.49 1.43 -7.51
C VAL A 156 -6.66 0.00 -8.04
N PHE A 157 -7.76 -0.68 -7.70
CA PHE A 157 -8.03 -2.02 -8.19
C PHE A 157 -8.26 -2.02 -9.70
N GLN A 158 -9.05 -1.08 -10.23
CA GLN A 158 -9.28 -0.96 -11.68
C GLN A 158 -7.97 -0.69 -12.44
N SER A 159 -7.04 0.07 -11.86
CA SER A 159 -5.72 0.28 -12.47
C SER A 159 -4.90 -1.01 -12.58
N LEU A 160 -5.03 -1.92 -11.60
CA LEU A 160 -4.47 -3.27 -11.70
C LEU A 160 -5.12 -4.09 -12.81
N ILE A 161 -6.46 -4.05 -12.90
CA ILE A 161 -7.22 -4.77 -13.94
C ILE A 161 -6.80 -4.30 -15.33
N THR A 162 -6.81 -2.98 -15.56
CA THR A 162 -6.42 -2.36 -16.83
C THR A 162 -5.01 -2.77 -17.22
N HIS A 163 -4.05 -2.72 -16.28
CA HIS A 163 -2.69 -3.14 -16.58
C HIS A 163 -2.60 -4.60 -17.03
N PHE A 164 -3.28 -5.53 -16.33
CA PHE A 164 -3.27 -6.93 -16.73
C PHE A 164 -3.86 -7.13 -18.13
N LEU A 165 -4.94 -6.42 -18.46
CA LEU A 165 -5.50 -6.43 -19.81
C LEU A 165 -4.51 -5.90 -20.85
N ASP A 166 -3.81 -4.81 -20.56
CA ASP A 166 -2.82 -4.19 -21.46
C ASP A 166 -1.64 -5.13 -21.76
N VAL A 167 -1.22 -5.95 -20.78
CA VAL A 167 -0.14 -6.94 -20.95
C VAL A 167 -0.65 -8.32 -21.39
N GLY A 168 -1.93 -8.45 -21.75
CA GLY A 168 -2.54 -9.68 -22.26
C GLY A 168 -2.75 -10.78 -21.21
N VAL A 169 -2.76 -10.42 -19.93
CA VAL A 169 -3.08 -11.34 -18.82
C VAL A 169 -4.58 -11.28 -18.55
N VAL A 170 -5.24 -12.44 -18.71
CA VAL A 170 -6.66 -12.59 -18.39
C VAL A 170 -6.81 -12.80 -16.89
N ILE A 171 -7.55 -11.91 -16.23
CA ILE A 171 -7.96 -12.08 -14.84
C ILE A 171 -9.22 -12.91 -14.81
N GLU A 172 -9.26 -13.93 -13.94
CA GLU A 172 -10.43 -14.77 -13.83
C GLU A 172 -11.64 -13.95 -13.33
N PRO A 173 -12.81 -14.04 -14.00
CA PRO A 173 -13.98 -13.24 -13.65
C PRO A 173 -14.44 -13.40 -12.19
N HIS A 174 -14.18 -14.57 -11.59
CA HIS A 174 -14.55 -14.84 -10.21
C HIS A 174 -13.73 -14.01 -9.20
N LEU A 175 -12.49 -13.60 -9.53
CA LEU A 175 -11.69 -12.72 -8.66
C LEU A 175 -12.29 -11.31 -8.63
N ILE A 176 -12.73 -10.81 -9.79
CA ILE A 176 -13.40 -9.52 -9.92
C ILE A 176 -14.75 -9.57 -9.19
N ALA A 177 -15.52 -10.64 -9.37
CA ALA A 177 -16.79 -10.84 -8.67
C ALA A 177 -16.60 -10.93 -7.14
N SER A 178 -15.57 -11.65 -6.68
CA SER A 178 -15.20 -11.72 -5.27
C SER A 178 -14.96 -10.32 -4.71
N TYR A 179 -14.08 -9.52 -5.34
CA TYR A 179 -13.81 -8.14 -4.91
C TYR A 179 -15.08 -7.27 -4.86
N ASN A 180 -15.92 -7.33 -5.91
CA ASN A 180 -17.15 -6.54 -6.00
C ASN A 180 -18.21 -6.93 -4.95
N THR A 181 -18.12 -8.14 -4.39
CA THR A 181 -18.98 -8.64 -3.31
C THR A 181 -18.32 -8.52 -1.92
N ASN A 182 -17.26 -7.70 -1.80
CA ASN A 182 -16.44 -7.49 -0.60
C ASN A 182 -15.59 -8.70 -0.17
N GLY A 183 -15.40 -9.67 -1.06
CA GLY A 183 -14.44 -10.74 -0.92
C GLY A 183 -13.01 -10.33 -1.30
N ASP A 184 -12.13 -11.32 -1.28
CA ASP A 184 -10.71 -11.16 -1.57
C ASP A 184 -10.41 -11.49 -3.04
N ALA A 185 -9.51 -10.72 -3.66
CA ALA A 185 -8.88 -11.05 -4.93
C ALA A 185 -7.38 -11.28 -4.69
N ALA A 186 -6.89 -12.48 -4.98
CA ALA A 186 -5.51 -12.88 -4.74
C ALA A 186 -4.73 -12.98 -6.06
N PHE A 187 -3.54 -12.36 -6.08
CA PHE A 187 -2.64 -12.33 -7.22
C PHE A 187 -1.24 -12.76 -6.78
N THR A 188 -0.57 -13.56 -7.59
CA THR A 188 0.82 -13.97 -7.34
C THR A 188 1.76 -13.30 -8.32
N PHE A 189 2.78 -12.64 -7.79
CA PHE A 189 3.81 -11.97 -8.56
C PHE A 189 5.13 -12.76 -8.44
N PRO A 190 5.75 -13.15 -9.57
CA PRO A 190 7.07 -13.79 -9.52
C PRO A 190 8.10 -12.80 -9.01
N LYS A 191 9.20 -13.29 -8.42
CA LYS A 191 10.28 -12.45 -7.91
C LYS A 191 10.78 -11.48 -8.99
N GLY A 192 10.92 -10.20 -8.64
CA GLY A 192 11.39 -9.15 -9.53
C GLY A 192 10.31 -8.56 -10.46
N ALA A 193 9.06 -9.03 -10.37
CA ALA A 193 7.94 -8.35 -11.03
C ALA A 193 7.76 -6.95 -10.45
N GLN A 194 7.72 -5.96 -11.33
CA GLN A 194 7.41 -4.57 -11.00
C GLN A 194 5.97 -4.28 -11.34
#